data_AF-A0A7K2ZBK2-F1
#
_entry.id   AF-A0A7K2ZBK2-F1
#
_cell.length_a   1.000
_cell.length_b   1.000
_cell.length_c   1.000
_cell.angle_alpha   90.00
_cell.angle_beta   90.00
_cell.angle_gamma   90.00
#
_symmetry.space_group_name_H-M   'P 1'
#
loop_
_entity.id
_entity.type
_entity.pdbx_description
1 polymer ?
#
loop_
_entity_poly.entity_id
_entity_poly.type
_entity_poly.pdbx_seq_one_letter_code
_entity_poly.pdbx_strand_id
1 'polypeptide(L)'
;MPYPTDTRARTRPKPRLLDLFCCQGGAAKGYDDAGFDVTGVDTEPQPRYPFRFVRAEAVAFVLEHGAEFDVIHASPPCQHDSDCQRLQGNTHPDLIAPTRAALKATGRPWVLENVRGAVPKLVRPVMLCGPMFGVETYRHRYFETGGGLTLNQPHHRPHLVPQAKMGRPIPPGHYGQFVGNFSGVDLARRVMGVPWMNRDGIRECIPPAYTYHIGTQALALLAATGMGVAA
;
A
#
# COMPACT_ATOMS: atom_id res chain seq x y z
N MET A 1 -34.31 41.39 16.06
CA MET A 1 -33.77 40.64 14.90
C MET A 1 -32.55 39.85 15.37
N PRO A 2 -32.66 38.54 15.65
CA PRO A 2 -31.48 37.75 15.97
C PRO A 2 -30.70 37.43 14.68
N TYR A 3 -29.39 37.64 14.71
CA TYR A 3 -28.48 37.26 13.62
C TYR A 3 -28.50 35.73 13.42
N PRO A 4 -28.53 35.22 12.17
CA PRO A 4 -28.36 33.81 11.92
C PRO A 4 -26.92 33.42 12.26
N THR A 5 -26.74 32.49 13.20
CA THR A 5 -25.48 31.80 13.40
C THR A 5 -25.21 30.94 12.17
N ASP A 6 -24.21 31.34 11.37
CA ASP A 6 -23.68 30.55 10.27
C ASP A 6 -22.98 29.30 10.82
N THR A 7 -23.74 28.22 11.05
CA THR A 7 -23.21 26.88 11.29
C THR A 7 -22.74 26.27 9.97
N ARG A 8 -21.74 26.89 9.33
CA ARG A 8 -20.89 26.16 8.38
C ARG A 8 -20.09 25.15 9.19
N ALA A 9 -20.46 23.88 9.08
CA ALA A 9 -19.61 22.79 9.52
C ALA A 9 -18.23 22.98 8.87
N ARG A 10 -17.22 23.36 9.66
CA ARG A 10 -15.83 23.39 9.21
C ARG A 10 -15.49 22.00 8.69
N THR A 11 -15.41 21.85 7.37
CA THR A 11 -14.85 20.65 6.73
C THR A 11 -13.43 20.52 7.26
N ARG A 12 -13.17 19.50 8.08
CA ARG A 12 -11.81 19.25 8.56
C ARG A 12 -10.94 18.91 7.35
N PRO A 13 -9.70 19.41 7.28
CA PRO A 13 -8.78 18.99 6.23
C PRO A 13 -8.58 17.47 6.29
N LYS A 14 -8.45 16.83 5.12
CA LYS A 14 -8.17 15.39 5.03
C LYS A 14 -6.83 15.09 5.74
N PRO A 15 -6.72 14.02 6.53
CA PRO A 15 -5.44 13.59 7.09
C PRO A 15 -4.43 13.29 5.97
N ARG A 16 -3.17 13.64 6.18
CA ARG A 16 -2.08 13.49 5.19
C ARG A 16 -1.45 12.11 5.32
N LEU A 17 -1.29 11.41 4.19
CA LEU A 17 -0.60 10.13 4.11
C LEU A 17 0.61 10.20 3.18
N LEU A 18 1.74 9.68 3.66
CA LEU A 18 2.95 9.52 2.88
C LEU A 18 3.06 8.07 2.37
N ASP A 19 3.15 7.89 1.05
CA ASP A 19 3.32 6.60 0.38
C ASP A 19 4.76 6.49 -0.14
N LEU A 20 5.62 5.76 0.57
CA LEU A 20 7.03 5.58 0.24
C LEU A 20 7.23 4.36 -0.66
N PHE A 21 8.14 4.46 -1.63
CA PHE A 21 8.35 3.46 -2.69
C PHE A 21 7.09 3.29 -3.57
N CYS A 22 6.48 4.43 -3.90
CA CYS A 22 5.09 4.51 -4.33
C CYS A 22 4.82 3.86 -5.69
N CYS A 23 5.85 3.72 -6.55
CA CYS A 23 5.72 3.23 -7.91
C CYS A 23 4.52 3.90 -8.61
N GLN A 24 3.60 3.12 -9.18
CA GLN A 24 2.41 3.65 -9.86
C GLN A 24 1.20 3.84 -8.94
N GLY A 25 1.32 3.73 -7.61
CA GLY A 25 0.30 4.19 -6.66
C GLY A 25 -0.90 3.28 -6.42
N GLY A 26 -0.70 1.96 -6.40
CA GLY A 26 -1.77 1.03 -6.03
C GLY A 26 -2.17 1.15 -4.56
N ALA A 27 -1.16 1.22 -3.68
CA ALA A 27 -1.34 1.50 -2.25
C ALA A 27 -2.00 2.86 -2.04
N ALA A 28 -1.45 3.91 -2.65
CA ALA A 28 -1.97 5.27 -2.60
C ALA A 28 -3.46 5.36 -2.91
N LYS A 29 -3.94 4.68 -3.96
CA LYS A 29 -5.36 4.74 -4.35
C LYS A 29 -6.28 4.25 -3.24
N GLY A 30 -5.93 3.17 -2.54
CA GLY A 30 -6.74 2.68 -1.44
C GLY A 30 -6.78 3.64 -0.25
N TYR A 31 -5.69 4.34 0.02
CA TYR A 31 -5.65 5.36 1.06
C TYR A 31 -6.45 6.62 0.68
N ASP A 32 -6.36 7.08 -0.56
CA ASP A 32 -7.21 8.16 -1.07
C ASP A 32 -8.70 7.79 -0.99
N ASP A 33 -9.06 6.56 -1.39
CA ASP A 33 -10.43 6.03 -1.27
C ASP A 33 -10.91 5.96 0.19
N ALA A 34 -10.01 5.73 1.14
CA ALA A 34 -10.33 5.75 2.56
C ALA A 34 -10.54 7.19 3.08
N GLY A 35 -10.01 8.22 2.40
CA GLY A 35 -10.21 9.62 2.73
C GLY A 35 -8.93 10.42 3.04
N PHE A 36 -7.75 9.90 2.77
CA PHE A 36 -6.48 10.61 2.99
C PHE A 36 -6.14 11.59 1.84
N ASP A 37 -5.32 12.61 2.14
CA ASP A 37 -4.57 13.38 1.14
C ASP A 37 -3.18 12.72 0.97
N VAL A 38 -2.96 12.05 -0.17
CA VAL A 38 -1.81 11.16 -0.37
C VAL A 38 -0.69 11.86 -1.14
N THR A 39 0.54 11.73 -0.64
CA THR A 39 1.78 12.10 -1.33
C THR A 39 2.67 10.89 -1.52
N GLY A 40 3.08 10.61 -2.76
CA GLY A 40 3.98 9.51 -3.11
C GLY A 40 5.43 9.94 -3.21
N VAL A 41 6.34 9.07 -2.82
CA VAL A 41 7.79 9.24 -2.95
C VAL A 41 8.41 8.03 -3.63
N ASP A 42 9.20 8.29 -4.67
CA ASP A 42 9.98 7.27 -5.38
C ASP A 42 11.24 7.90 -5.99
N THR A 43 12.32 7.12 -6.10
CA THR A 43 13.57 7.58 -6.72
C THR A 43 13.41 7.74 -8.24
N GLU A 44 12.58 6.90 -8.85
CA GLU A 44 12.32 6.92 -10.28
C GLU A 44 11.15 7.84 -10.63
N PRO A 45 11.13 8.45 -11.83
CA PRO A 45 9.97 9.21 -12.27
C PRO A 45 8.76 8.28 -12.38
N GLN A 46 7.64 8.67 -11.78
CA GLN A 46 6.38 7.92 -11.80
C GLN A 46 5.29 8.68 -12.59
N PRO A 47 5.35 8.73 -13.93
CA PRO A 47 4.39 9.50 -14.74
C PRO A 47 2.96 8.94 -14.71
N ARG A 48 2.77 7.77 -14.09
CA ARG A 48 1.47 7.13 -13.88
C ARG A 48 0.98 7.21 -12.44
N TYR A 49 1.73 7.84 -11.56
CA TYR A 49 1.26 8.06 -10.20
C TYR A 49 0.12 9.09 -10.22
N PRO A 50 -1.06 8.77 -9.67
CA PRO A 50 -2.25 9.62 -9.84
C PRO A 50 -2.38 10.75 -8.81
N PHE A 51 -1.46 10.86 -7.84
CA PHE A 51 -1.50 11.85 -6.75
C PHE A 51 -0.27 12.77 -6.75
N ARG A 52 -0.12 13.59 -5.70
CA ARG A 52 1.09 14.40 -5.51
C ARG A 52 2.30 13.49 -5.44
N PHE A 53 3.31 13.80 -6.24
CA PHE A 53 4.52 12.98 -6.35
C PHE A 53 5.76 13.81 -6.04
N VAL A 54 6.67 13.24 -5.27
CA VAL A 54 8.00 13.78 -5.00
C VAL A 54 9.03 12.76 -5.45
N ARG A 55 9.96 13.19 -6.31
CA ARG A 55 11.09 12.36 -6.70
C ARG A 55 12.21 12.51 -5.69
N ALA A 56 12.39 11.51 -4.82
CA ALA A 56 13.41 11.51 -3.77
C ALA A 56 13.73 10.08 -3.32
N GLU A 57 14.85 9.91 -2.62
CA GLU A 57 15.14 8.65 -1.92
C GLU A 57 14.24 8.56 -0.69
N ALA A 58 13.50 7.45 -0.56
CA ALA A 58 12.40 7.30 0.37
C ALA A 58 12.83 7.31 1.85
N VAL A 59 13.96 6.69 2.18
CA VAL A 59 14.46 6.63 3.57
C VAL A 59 14.94 8.01 4.02
N ALA A 60 15.69 8.72 3.17
CA ALA A 60 16.12 10.09 3.43
C ALA A 60 14.90 11.03 3.58
N PHE A 61 13.93 10.94 2.66
CA PHE A 61 12.75 11.80 2.68
C PHE A 61 11.91 11.61 3.95
N VAL A 62 11.69 10.38 4.40
CA VAL A 62 10.87 10.15 5.61
C VAL A 62 11.58 10.57 6.89
N LEU A 63 12.92 10.52 6.94
CA LEU A 63 13.68 11.05 8.07
C LEU A 63 13.53 12.57 8.20
N GLU A 64 13.49 13.29 7.08
CA GLU A 64 13.39 14.74 7.05
C GLU A 64 11.94 15.23 7.21
N HIS A 65 11.01 14.65 6.46
CA HIS A 65 9.64 15.16 6.31
C HIS A 65 8.56 14.25 6.91
N GLY A 66 8.90 13.03 7.36
CA GLY A 66 7.91 12.05 7.79
C GLY A 66 7.04 12.53 8.96
N ALA A 67 7.58 13.36 9.83
CA ALA A 67 6.84 13.96 10.94
C ALA A 67 5.73 14.94 10.50
N GLU A 68 5.72 15.42 9.25
CA GLU A 68 4.69 16.31 8.72
C GLU A 68 3.39 15.59 8.32
N PHE A 69 3.41 14.26 8.26
CA PHE A 69 2.29 13.43 7.84
C PHE A 69 1.61 12.78 9.03
N ASP A 70 0.33 12.44 8.88
CA ASP A 70 -0.45 11.81 9.95
C ASP A 70 -0.23 10.29 9.98
N VAL A 71 -0.03 9.67 8.80
CA VAL A 71 0.21 8.24 8.63
C VAL A 71 1.21 8.00 7.51
N ILE A 72 2.04 6.96 7.63
CA ILE A 72 3.05 6.62 6.62
C ILE A 72 2.89 5.17 6.16
N HIS A 73 2.87 4.95 4.86
CA HIS A 73 2.98 3.64 4.22
C HIS A 73 4.35 3.50 3.56
N ALA A 74 4.97 2.33 3.66
CA ALA A 74 6.20 2.02 2.94
C ALA A 74 6.19 0.60 2.39
N SER A 75 6.55 0.44 1.12
CA SER A 75 6.68 -0.86 0.45
C SER A 75 8.09 -1.04 -0.14
N PRO A 76 9.15 -1.10 0.70
CA PRO A 76 10.52 -1.15 0.20
C PRO A 76 10.75 -2.38 -0.70
N PRO A 77 11.58 -2.27 -1.75
CA PRO A 77 11.80 -3.35 -2.70
C PRO A 77 12.39 -4.58 -2.00
N CYS A 78 11.84 -5.75 -2.33
CA CYS A 78 12.27 -7.05 -1.79
C CYS A 78 13.01 -7.84 -2.86
N GLN A 79 14.28 -7.50 -3.08
CA GLN A 79 15.06 -8.11 -4.16
C GLN A 79 15.71 -9.45 -3.74
N HIS A 80 15.92 -9.68 -2.45
CA HIS A 80 16.44 -10.97 -1.95
C HIS A 80 15.39 -12.06 -1.75
N ASP A 81 14.12 -11.72 -1.48
CA ASP A 81 13.15 -12.70 -0.95
C ASP A 81 11.93 -12.94 -1.86
N SER A 82 11.98 -12.52 -3.13
CA SER A 82 10.99 -12.99 -4.10
C SER A 82 11.42 -14.34 -4.69
N ASP A 83 10.49 -15.30 -4.77
CA ASP A 83 10.75 -16.66 -5.26
C ASP A 83 11.37 -16.69 -6.67
N CYS A 84 11.08 -15.65 -7.49
CA CYS A 84 11.64 -15.52 -8.84
C CYS A 84 13.09 -14.99 -8.86
N GLN A 85 13.50 -14.15 -7.92
CA GLN A 85 14.83 -13.53 -7.90
C GLN A 85 15.88 -14.38 -7.18
N ARG A 86 15.47 -15.25 -6.24
CA ARG A 86 16.38 -16.24 -5.63
C ARG A 86 17.05 -17.15 -6.66
N LEU A 87 16.46 -17.28 -7.85
CA LEU A 87 17.02 -18.00 -8.99
C LEU A 87 18.14 -17.24 -9.73
N GLN A 88 18.27 -15.92 -9.54
CA GLN A 88 19.18 -15.04 -10.31
C GLN A 88 20.41 -14.56 -9.53
N GLY A 89 20.49 -14.76 -8.21
CA GLY A 89 21.72 -14.55 -7.43
C GLY A 89 22.20 -13.10 -7.30
N ASN A 90 21.35 -12.10 -7.57
CA ASN A 90 21.74 -10.69 -7.49
C ASN A 90 21.81 -10.19 -6.04
N THR A 91 22.91 -9.50 -5.70
CA THR A 91 23.14 -8.84 -4.40
C THR A 91 22.58 -7.41 -4.46
N HIS A 92 21.52 -7.12 -3.71
CA HIS A 92 20.94 -5.78 -3.63
C HIS A 92 20.63 -5.39 -2.17
N PRO A 93 20.66 -4.09 -1.81
CA PRO A 93 20.54 -3.67 -0.42
C PRO A 93 19.18 -4.06 0.20
N ASP A 94 19.21 -4.65 1.40
CA ASP A 94 18.01 -4.94 2.19
C ASP A 94 17.50 -3.65 2.84
N LEU A 95 16.42 -3.09 2.28
CA LEU A 95 15.85 -1.82 2.73
C LEU A 95 14.80 -1.98 3.83
N ILE A 96 14.44 -3.18 4.28
CA ILE A 96 13.41 -3.38 5.32
C ILE A 96 13.87 -2.79 6.65
N ALA A 97 15.07 -3.13 7.10
CA ALA A 97 15.63 -2.65 8.36
C ALA A 97 15.81 -1.12 8.41
N PRO A 98 16.47 -0.46 7.43
CA PRO A 98 16.61 0.99 7.44
C PRO A 98 15.25 1.70 7.31
N THR A 99 14.34 1.20 6.46
CA THR A 99 12.98 1.77 6.35
C THR A 99 12.25 1.70 7.68
N ARG A 100 12.27 0.55 8.37
CA ARG A 100 11.64 0.41 9.70
C ARG A 100 12.22 1.38 10.72
N ALA A 101 13.55 1.55 10.74
CA ALA A 101 14.20 2.48 11.67
C ALA A 101 13.75 3.92 11.41
N ALA A 102 13.69 4.33 10.15
CA ALA A 102 13.24 5.66 9.74
C ALA A 102 11.75 5.89 10.07
N LEU A 103 10.88 4.92 9.79
CA LEU A 103 9.46 4.99 10.16
C LEU A 103 9.27 5.18 11.67
N LYS A 104 10.01 4.44 12.50
CA LYS A 104 9.96 4.58 13.96
C LYS A 104 10.41 5.98 14.44
N ALA A 105 11.42 6.56 13.80
CA ALA A 105 11.94 7.87 14.15
C ALA A 105 10.92 9.01 13.94
N THR A 106 9.95 8.83 13.05
CA THR A 106 8.91 9.85 12.79
C THR A 106 7.94 10.07 13.96
N GLY A 107 7.80 9.09 14.86
CA GLY A 107 6.76 9.09 15.89
C GLY A 107 5.31 8.95 15.36
N ARG A 108 5.13 8.72 14.05
CA ARG A 108 3.80 8.61 13.42
C ARG A 108 3.32 7.15 13.35
N PRO A 109 2.00 6.91 13.27
CA PRO A 109 1.46 5.64 12.81
C PRO A 109 2.02 5.25 11.45
N TRP A 110 2.45 3.99 11.30
CA TRP A 110 3.04 3.53 10.05
C TRP A 110 2.70 2.09 9.70
N VAL A 111 2.83 1.79 8.41
CA VAL A 111 2.64 0.48 7.79
C VAL A 111 3.86 0.18 6.93
N LEU A 112 4.47 -0.98 7.13
CA LEU A 112 5.54 -1.53 6.31
C LEU A 112 5.04 -2.80 5.62
N GLU A 113 4.98 -2.76 4.29
CA GLU A 113 4.51 -3.86 3.47
C GLU A 113 5.69 -4.66 2.89
N ASN A 114 5.51 -5.99 2.80
CA ASN A 114 6.39 -6.82 1.99
C ASN A 114 5.76 -8.16 1.54
N VAL A 115 6.47 -8.87 0.65
CA VAL A 115 6.08 -10.18 0.11
C VAL A 115 6.40 -11.34 1.07
N ARG A 116 5.90 -12.54 0.72
CA ARG A 116 6.04 -13.76 1.55
C ARG A 116 7.47 -14.07 1.99
N GLY A 117 8.45 -13.97 1.10
CA GLY A 117 9.81 -14.35 1.48
C GLY A 117 10.44 -13.41 2.50
N ALA A 118 9.95 -12.18 2.64
CA ALA A 118 10.41 -11.23 3.64
C ALA A 118 9.80 -11.46 5.03
N VAL A 119 8.83 -12.38 5.18
CA VAL A 119 8.15 -12.64 6.48
C VAL A 119 9.12 -12.88 7.64
N PRO A 120 10.24 -13.62 7.52
CA PRO A 120 11.21 -13.78 8.61
C PRO A 120 11.85 -12.46 9.09
N LYS A 121 11.79 -11.40 8.27
CA LYS A 121 12.32 -10.07 8.56
C LYS A 121 11.27 -9.13 9.12
N LEU A 122 9.98 -9.49 9.06
CA LEU A 122 8.86 -8.67 9.52
C LEU A 122 8.47 -9.02 10.96
N VAL A 123 7.99 -8.03 11.70
CA VAL A 123 7.55 -8.19 13.09
C VAL A 123 6.04 -8.37 13.14
N ARG A 124 5.57 -9.59 13.45
CA ARG A 124 4.15 -9.95 13.60
C ARG A 124 3.26 -9.40 12.46
N PRO A 125 3.61 -9.62 11.17
CA PRO A 125 2.86 -9.04 10.08
C PRO A 125 1.46 -9.64 9.94
N VAL A 126 0.51 -8.82 9.51
CA VAL A 126 -0.81 -9.26 9.06
C VAL A 126 -0.77 -9.59 7.58
N MET A 127 -1.28 -10.76 7.19
CA MET A 127 -1.35 -11.16 5.80
C MET A 127 -2.71 -10.81 5.19
N LEU A 128 -2.73 -10.10 4.07
CA LEU A 128 -3.93 -9.83 3.28
C LEU A 128 -3.89 -10.52 1.91
N CYS A 129 -5.06 -10.92 1.42
CA CYS A 129 -5.25 -11.60 0.13
C CYS A 129 -6.47 -11.05 -0.62
N GLY A 130 -6.46 -11.14 -1.95
CA GLY A 130 -7.45 -10.55 -2.85
C GLY A 130 -8.89 -10.93 -2.50
N PRO A 131 -9.19 -12.24 -2.37
CA PRO A 131 -10.54 -12.70 -2.09
C PRO A 131 -11.11 -12.27 -0.74
N MET A 132 -10.28 -11.77 0.20
CA MET A 132 -10.80 -11.15 1.43
C MET A 132 -11.62 -9.90 1.13
N PHE A 133 -11.41 -9.28 -0.04
CA PHE A 133 -12.03 -8.02 -0.46
C PHE A 133 -12.73 -8.13 -1.82
N GLY A 134 -13.04 -9.35 -2.28
CA GLY A 134 -13.67 -9.56 -3.59
C GLY A 134 -12.75 -9.30 -4.79
N VAL A 135 -11.43 -9.19 -4.58
CA VAL A 135 -10.46 -9.06 -5.67
C VAL A 135 -10.12 -10.46 -6.21
N GLU A 136 -10.47 -10.72 -7.47
CA GLU A 136 -10.35 -12.03 -8.16
C GLU A 136 -8.91 -12.39 -8.56
N THR A 137 -7.98 -12.29 -7.63
CA THR A 137 -6.60 -12.80 -7.77
C THR A 137 -6.05 -13.19 -6.40
N TYR A 138 -5.29 -14.29 -6.35
CA TYR A 138 -4.51 -14.62 -5.16
C TYR A 138 -3.22 -13.81 -5.15
N ARG A 139 -3.13 -12.86 -4.23
CA ARG A 139 -1.94 -12.02 -4.01
C ARG A 139 -1.75 -11.81 -2.52
N HIS A 140 -0.88 -12.60 -1.91
CA HIS A 140 -0.49 -12.41 -0.51
C HIS A 140 0.48 -11.23 -0.38
N ARG A 141 0.17 -10.33 0.54
CA ARG A 141 0.99 -9.19 0.97
C ARG A 141 0.96 -9.14 2.50
N TYR A 142 2.08 -8.77 3.10
CA TYR A 142 2.30 -8.87 4.54
C TYR A 142 2.60 -7.48 5.09
N PHE A 143 1.87 -7.10 6.15
CA PHE A 143 1.87 -5.74 6.67
C PHE A 143 2.31 -5.76 8.13
N GLU A 144 3.51 -5.26 8.40
CA GLU A 144 3.96 -4.87 9.75
C GLU A 144 3.46 -3.47 10.06
N THR A 145 3.05 -3.20 11.29
CA THR A 145 2.59 -1.87 11.71
C THR A 145 3.25 -1.40 13.01
N GLY A 146 3.26 -0.08 13.20
CA GLY A 146 3.72 0.55 14.43
C GLY A 146 3.10 1.94 14.65
N GLY A 147 3.61 2.67 15.64
CA GLY A 147 3.06 3.97 16.03
C GLY A 147 1.63 3.90 16.58
N GLY A 148 1.29 2.79 17.25
CA GLY A 148 -0.05 2.55 17.80
C GLY A 148 -1.05 1.93 16.82
N LEU A 149 -0.73 1.84 15.53
CA LEU A 149 -1.59 1.20 14.54
C LEU A 149 -1.57 -0.32 14.69
N THR A 150 -2.77 -0.90 14.81
CA THR A 150 -3.00 -2.34 14.77
C THR A 150 -3.91 -2.69 13.60
N LEU A 151 -3.68 -3.86 13.01
CA LEU A 151 -4.49 -4.34 11.89
C LEU A 151 -5.22 -5.62 12.28
N ASN A 152 -6.51 -5.67 11.94
CA ASN A 152 -7.30 -6.89 11.98
C ASN A 152 -7.21 -7.59 10.63
N GLN A 153 -6.88 -8.89 10.65
CA GLN A 153 -6.89 -9.74 9.47
C GLN A 153 -8.32 -10.24 9.20
N PRO A 154 -8.92 -9.93 8.04
CA PRO A 154 -10.19 -10.56 7.66
C PRO A 154 -10.03 -12.07 7.47
N HIS A 155 -11.13 -12.81 7.58
CA HIS A 155 -11.10 -14.26 7.41
C HIS A 155 -10.54 -14.68 6.04
N HIS A 156 -9.43 -15.43 6.06
CA HIS A 156 -8.78 -15.92 4.84
C HIS A 156 -9.40 -17.25 4.40
N ARG A 157 -10.25 -17.21 3.38
CA ARG A 157 -10.83 -18.43 2.81
C ARG A 157 -9.77 -19.26 2.05
N PRO A 158 -9.88 -20.60 2.04
CA PRO A 158 -9.04 -21.45 1.20
C PRO A 158 -9.09 -21.04 -0.29
N HIS A 159 -7.97 -21.16 -0.98
CA HIS A 159 -7.84 -20.83 -2.40
C HIS A 159 -8.41 -21.94 -3.28
N LEU A 160 -9.73 -22.02 -3.41
CA LEU A 160 -10.43 -23.09 -4.14
C LEU A 160 -10.61 -22.80 -5.64
N VAL A 161 -10.65 -21.52 -6.04
CA VAL A 161 -10.74 -21.13 -7.45
C VAL A 161 -9.41 -21.41 -8.14
N PRO A 162 -9.35 -22.12 -9.28
CA PRO A 162 -8.11 -22.34 -10.01
C PRO A 162 -7.50 -21.02 -10.52
N GLN A 163 -6.17 -20.95 -10.57
CA GLN A 163 -5.45 -19.76 -11.04
C GLN A 163 -4.73 -20.03 -12.36
N ALA A 164 -4.97 -19.21 -13.38
CA ALA A 164 -4.20 -19.20 -14.61
C ALA A 164 -2.86 -18.48 -14.37
N LYS A 165 -1.76 -19.20 -14.60
CA LYS A 165 -0.38 -18.78 -14.28
C LYS A 165 0.45 -18.56 -15.54
N MET A 166 1.61 -17.93 -15.37
CA MET A 166 2.65 -17.82 -16.41
C MET A 166 2.17 -17.17 -17.71
N GLY A 167 1.30 -16.15 -17.61
CA GLY A 167 0.77 -15.42 -18.75
C GLY A 167 -0.16 -16.20 -19.68
N ARG A 168 -0.62 -17.39 -19.28
CA ARG A 168 -1.65 -18.13 -20.02
C ARG A 168 -2.97 -17.34 -20.03
N PRO A 169 -3.78 -17.45 -21.10
CA PRO A 169 -5.14 -16.91 -21.10
C PRO A 169 -5.91 -17.41 -19.86
N ILE A 170 -6.76 -16.54 -19.30
CA ILE A 170 -7.53 -16.83 -18.09
C ILE A 170 -8.87 -17.44 -18.53
N PRO A 171 -9.13 -18.74 -18.28
CA PRO A 171 -10.40 -19.36 -18.64
C PRO A 171 -11.55 -18.81 -17.78
N PRO A 172 -12.81 -18.94 -18.23
CA PRO A 172 -13.97 -18.65 -17.38
C PRO A 172 -13.88 -19.38 -16.03
N GLY A 173 -14.25 -18.68 -14.96
CA GLY A 173 -14.21 -19.21 -13.60
C GLY A 173 -12.81 -19.40 -13.00
N HIS A 174 -11.75 -18.92 -13.66
CA HIS A 174 -10.39 -18.91 -13.09
C HIS A 174 -9.98 -17.50 -12.65
N TYR A 175 -9.12 -17.44 -11.64
CA TYR A 175 -8.43 -16.21 -11.29
C TYR A 175 -7.17 -16.04 -12.14
N GLY A 176 -6.81 -14.78 -12.41
CA GLY A 176 -5.53 -14.45 -13.02
C GLY A 176 -4.40 -14.47 -12.00
N GLN A 177 -3.18 -14.81 -12.43
CA GLN A 177 -1.96 -14.54 -11.69
C GLN A 177 -1.30 -13.28 -12.26
N PHE A 178 -1.61 -12.12 -11.69
CA PHE A 178 -1.08 -10.83 -12.15
C PHE A 178 0.24 -10.48 -11.47
N VAL A 179 1.24 -11.36 -11.52
CA VAL A 179 2.61 -11.15 -11.00
C VAL A 179 3.62 -11.61 -12.05
N GLY A 180 4.84 -11.08 -12.01
CA GLY A 180 5.87 -11.44 -12.99
C GLY A 180 5.43 -11.15 -14.43
N ASN A 181 5.64 -12.12 -15.33
CA ASN A 181 5.13 -12.03 -16.69
C ASN A 181 3.69 -12.57 -16.76
N PHE A 182 2.74 -11.69 -17.12
CA PHE A 182 1.32 -12.04 -17.26
C PHE A 182 0.70 -11.39 -18.50
N SER A 183 -0.42 -11.94 -18.98
CA SER A 183 -1.22 -11.43 -20.10
C SER A 183 -2.57 -10.88 -19.62
N GLY A 184 -3.30 -10.18 -20.49
CA GLY A 184 -4.61 -9.63 -20.13
C GLY A 184 -4.53 -8.40 -19.22
N VAL A 185 -3.71 -7.42 -19.58
CA VAL A 185 -3.51 -6.17 -18.81
C VAL A 185 -4.83 -5.47 -18.49
N ASP A 186 -5.76 -5.39 -19.43
CA ASP A 186 -7.05 -4.72 -19.20
C ASP A 186 -7.94 -5.49 -18.22
N LEU A 187 -7.88 -6.82 -18.23
CA LEU A 187 -8.55 -7.62 -17.20
C LEU A 187 -7.90 -7.39 -15.83
N ALA A 188 -6.56 -7.39 -15.77
CA ALA A 188 -5.83 -7.13 -14.53
C ALA A 188 -6.16 -5.74 -13.95
N ARG A 189 -6.24 -4.70 -14.79
CA ARG A 189 -6.67 -3.35 -14.39
C ARG A 189 -8.05 -3.35 -13.76
N ARG A 190 -9.01 -4.05 -14.37
CA ARG A 190 -10.39 -4.16 -13.83
C ARG A 190 -10.42 -4.92 -12.51
N VAL A 191 -9.80 -6.09 -12.45
CA VAL A 191 -9.80 -6.95 -11.24
C VAL A 191 -9.13 -6.25 -10.07
N MET A 192 -8.01 -5.56 -10.32
CA MET A 192 -7.23 -4.90 -9.27
C MET A 192 -7.69 -3.47 -8.99
N GLY A 193 -8.56 -2.87 -9.81
CA GLY A 193 -9.01 -1.49 -9.61
C GLY A 193 -7.95 -0.42 -9.92
N VAL A 194 -7.11 -0.65 -10.93
CA VAL A 194 -5.94 0.21 -11.27
C VAL A 194 -5.89 0.62 -12.74
N PRO A 195 -6.93 1.28 -13.30
CA PRO A 195 -7.05 1.55 -14.74
C PRO A 195 -5.88 2.34 -15.36
N TRP A 196 -5.14 3.13 -14.56
CA TRP A 196 -4.04 3.96 -15.02
C TRP A 196 -2.71 3.22 -15.17
N MET A 197 -2.56 2.05 -14.54
CA MET A 197 -1.27 1.34 -14.49
C MET A 197 -0.95 0.61 -15.78
N ASN A 198 0.34 0.41 -16.06
CA ASN A 198 0.79 -0.55 -17.08
C ASN A 198 1.08 -1.93 -16.44
N ARG A 199 1.48 -2.92 -17.26
CA ARG A 199 1.78 -4.27 -16.80
C ARG A 199 2.82 -4.29 -15.66
N ASP A 200 3.86 -3.47 -15.77
CA ASP A 200 4.97 -3.44 -14.82
C ASP A 200 4.54 -2.86 -13.46
N GLY A 201 3.67 -1.84 -13.46
CA GLY A 201 3.05 -1.34 -12.24
C GLY A 201 2.15 -2.38 -11.59
N ILE A 202 1.30 -3.03 -12.39
CA ILE A 202 0.32 -4.02 -11.89
C ILE A 202 1.02 -5.21 -11.23
N ARG A 203 2.10 -5.75 -11.83
CA ARG A 203 2.78 -6.93 -11.26
C ARG A 203 3.40 -6.68 -9.89
N GLU A 204 3.73 -5.44 -9.54
CA GLU A 204 4.31 -5.12 -8.23
C GLU A 204 3.28 -4.54 -7.25
N CYS A 205 2.25 -3.84 -7.72
CA CYS A 205 1.37 -3.03 -6.87
C CYS A 205 0.61 -3.77 -5.75
N ILE A 206 0.42 -3.10 -4.62
CA ILE A 206 -0.56 -3.53 -3.62
C ILE A 206 -1.96 -3.20 -4.18
N PRO A 207 -2.94 -4.14 -4.18
CA PRO A 207 -4.29 -3.82 -4.58
C PRO A 207 -4.87 -2.70 -3.69
N PRO A 208 -5.50 -1.65 -4.26
CA PRO A 208 -6.15 -0.56 -3.51
C PRO A 208 -7.09 -1.06 -2.42
N ALA A 209 -7.78 -2.18 -2.64
CA ALA A 209 -8.69 -2.76 -1.63
C ALA A 209 -7.99 -3.06 -0.28
N TYR A 210 -6.69 -3.39 -0.30
CA TYR A 210 -5.95 -3.71 0.93
C TYR A 210 -5.67 -2.45 1.72
N THR A 211 -5.19 -1.41 1.04
CA THR A 211 -4.85 -0.13 1.68
C THR A 211 -6.08 0.70 2.00
N TYR A 212 -7.23 0.46 1.36
CA TYR A 212 -8.52 0.94 1.84
C TYR A 212 -8.85 0.36 3.22
N HIS A 213 -8.76 -0.97 3.40
CA HIS A 213 -8.99 -1.62 4.70
C HIS A 213 -7.99 -1.19 5.79
N ILE A 214 -6.74 -0.92 5.41
CA ILE A 214 -5.73 -0.40 6.33
C ILE A 214 -6.01 1.08 6.65
N GLY A 215 -6.37 1.87 5.65
CA GLY A 215 -6.68 3.29 5.78
C GLY A 215 -7.86 3.55 6.71
N THR A 216 -8.93 2.74 6.64
CA THR A 216 -10.07 2.88 7.56
C THR A 216 -9.68 2.64 9.02
N GLN A 217 -8.80 1.67 9.30
CA GLN A 217 -8.28 1.42 10.64
C GLN A 217 -7.32 2.53 11.11
N ALA A 218 -6.52 3.08 10.20
CA ALA A 218 -5.67 4.23 10.49
C ALA A 218 -6.51 5.48 10.83
N LEU A 219 -7.58 5.75 10.09
CA LEU A 219 -8.51 6.85 10.40
C LEU A 219 -9.19 6.67 11.77
N ALA A 220 -9.57 5.44 12.12
CA ALA A 220 -10.12 5.15 13.45
C ALA A 220 -9.10 5.44 14.57
N LEU A 221 -7.81 5.12 14.35
CA LEU A 221 -6.75 5.47 15.28
C LEU A 221 -6.57 6.99 15.43
N LEU A 222 -6.51 7.73 14.32
CA LEU A 222 -6.37 9.19 14.34
C LEU A 222 -7.55 9.85 15.08
N ALA A 223 -8.77 9.37 14.83
CA ALA A 223 -9.97 9.85 15.51
C ALA A 223 -9.94 9.57 17.03
N ALA A 224 -9.46 8.40 17.45
CA ALA A 224 -9.37 8.02 18.86
C ALA A 224 -8.27 8.76 19.64
N THR A 225 -7.18 9.13 18.95
CA THR A 225 -5.99 9.74 19.58
C THR A 225 -5.94 11.26 19.46
N GLY A 226 -6.81 11.86 18.65
CA GLY A 226 -6.75 13.30 18.33
C GLY A 226 -5.53 13.70 17.50
N MET A 227 -4.73 12.72 17.04
CA MET A 227 -3.58 12.94 16.15
C MET A 227 -4.10 13.17 14.73
N GLY A 228 -4.26 14.42 14.36
CA GLY A 228 -4.77 14.86 13.05
C GLY A 228 -5.32 16.28 13.08
N VAL A 229 -5.06 17.00 14.17
CA VAL A 229 -5.48 18.38 14.38
C VAL A 229 -4.23 19.22 14.23
N ALA A 230 -3.92 19.62 13.00
CA ALA A 230 -3.22 20.88 12.83
C ALA A 230 -4.15 21.96 13.42
N ALA A 231 -3.70 22.61 14.49
CA ALA A 231 -4.30 23.81 15.02
C ALA A 231 -4.14 24.97 14.02
#